data_AF-A0A7Y5XXV6-F1
#
_entry.id   AF-A0A7Y5XXV6-F1
#
_cell.length_a   1.000
_cell.length_b   1.000
_cell.length_c   1.000
_cell.angle_alpha   90.00
_cell.angle_beta   90.00
_cell.angle_gamma   90.00
#
_symmetry.space_group_name_H-M   'P 1'
#
loop_
_entity.id
_entity.type
_entity.pdbx_description
1 polymer ?
#
loop_
_entity_poly.entity_id
_entity_poly.type
_entity_poly.pdbx_seq_one_letter_code
_entity_poly.pdbx_strand_id
1 'polypeptide(L)' 'MEHVATIHCTDLNSDDEALAIVRAGDSAVALALSVRDGGDLEVVLPIDACNELIAALQRAVSPEP' A
#
# COMPACT_ATOMS: atom_id res chain seq x y z
N MET A 1 6.90 -8.26 12.59
CA MET A 1 6.14 -7.18 11.91
C MET A 1 4.75 -7.15 12.50
N GLU A 2 4.27 -5.96 12.85
CA GLU A 2 2.97 -5.71 13.47
C GLU A 2 2.00 -5.09 12.47
N HIS A 3 0.71 -5.37 12.63
CA HIS A 3 -0.35 -4.77 11.83
C HIS A 3 -0.50 -3.28 12.18
N VAL A 4 -0.52 -2.43 11.15
CA VAL A 4 -0.67 -0.98 11.29
C VAL A 4 -2.03 -0.53 10.79
N ALA A 5 -2.44 -0.99 9.61
CA ALA A 5 -3.69 -0.58 8.99
C ALA A 5 -4.21 -1.59 7.98
N THR A 6 -5.53 -1.61 7.80
CA THR A 6 -6.23 -2.13 6.63
C THR A 6 -6.93 -0.96 5.95
N ILE A 7 -6.74 -0.82 4.64
CA ILE A 7 -7.35 0.21 3.81
C ILE A 7 -8.21 -0.50 2.78
N HIS A 8 -9.51 -0.20 2.75
CA HIS A 8 -10.40 -0.68 1.71
C HIS A 8 -10.34 0.27 0.52
N CYS A 9 -10.21 -0.28 -0.68
CA CYS A 9 -10.23 0.44 -1.93
C CYS A 9 -11.00 -0.35 -2.99
N THR A 10 -11.13 0.22 -4.18
CA THR A 10 -11.77 -0.44 -5.33
C THR A 10 -10.72 -0.67 -6.39
N ASP A 11 -10.67 -1.87 -6.96
CA ASP A 11 -9.84 -2.11 -8.14
C ASP A 11 -10.41 -1.32 -9.32
N LEU A 12 -9.56 -0.51 -9.96
CA LEU A 12 -9.97 0.40 -11.02
C LEU A 12 -10.47 -0.33 -12.27
N ASN A 13 -10.00 -1.56 -12.52
CA ASN A 13 -10.29 -2.28 -13.76
C ASN A 13 -11.56 -3.13 -13.68
N SER A 14 -11.84 -3.68 -12.49
CA SER A 14 -12.97 -4.59 -12.26
C SER A 14 -14.13 -3.96 -11.49
N ASP A 15 -13.95 -2.79 -10.87
CA ASP A 15 -14.86 -2.21 -9.87
C ASP A 15 -15.12 -3.13 -8.66
N ASP A 16 -14.31 -4.17 -8.46
CA ASP A 16 -14.40 -5.08 -7.32
C ASP A 16 -13.72 -4.49 -6.07
N GLU A 17 -14.07 -5.07 -4.90
CA GLU A 17 -13.42 -4.72 -3.64
C GLU A 17 -11.94 -5.15 -3.63
N ALA A 18 -11.10 -4.22 -3.19
CA ALA A 18 -9.68 -4.41 -2.98
C ALA A 18 -9.29 -3.97 -1.56
N LEU A 19 -8.22 -4.57 -1.05
CA LEU A 19 -7.72 -4.34 0.30
C LEU A 19 -6.21 -4.10 0.24
N ALA A 20 -5.75 -3.08 0.96
CA ALA A 20 -4.35 -2.87 1.24
C ALA A 20 -4.08 -3.04 2.74
N ILE A 21 -3.17 -3.93 3.12
CA ILE A 21 -2.75 -4.17 4.50
C ILE A 21 -1.33 -3.67 4.69
N VAL A 22 -1.13 -2.81 5.69
CA VAL A 22 0.18 -2.26 6.06
C VAL A 22 0.64 -2.94 7.35
N ARG A 23 1.85 -3.50 7.32
CA ARG A 23 2.54 -4.06 8.48
C ARG A 23 3.92 -3.42 8.63
N ALA A 24 4.35 -3.12 9.84
CA ALA A 24 5.65 -2.51 10.10
C ALA A 24 6.52 -3.39 11.00
N GLY A 25 7.83 -3.37 10.78
CA GLY A 25 8.83 -3.87 11.71
C GLY A 25 9.98 -2.87 11.84
N ASP A 26 10.99 -3.22 12.61
CA ASP A 26 12.05 -2.28 13.01
C ASP A 26 12.83 -1.68 11.82
N SER A 27 12.94 -2.41 10.71
CA SER A 27 13.76 -2.01 9.54
C SER A 27 13.03 -2.08 8.20
N ALA A 28 11.74 -2.42 8.19
CA ALA A 28 10.99 -2.61 6.96
C ALA A 28 9.48 -2.49 7.17
N VAL A 29 8.76 -2.15 6.11
CA VAL A 29 7.29 -2.16 6.04
C VAL A 29 6.88 -3.16 4.97
N ALA A 30 5.89 -4.00 5.27
CA ALA A 30 5.23 -4.84 4.29
C ALA A 30 3.87 -4.22 3.90
N LEU A 31 3.61 -4.19 2.59
CA LEU A 31 2.34 -3.81 2.00
C LEU A 31 1.80 -5.03 1.26
N ALA A 32 0.64 -5.52 1.68
CA ALA A 32 -0.09 -6.55 0.95
C ALA A 32 -1.30 -5.92 0.26
N LEU A 33 -1.43 -6.15 -1.04
CA LEU A 33 -2.57 -5.76 -1.86
C LEU A 33 -3.32 -7.04 -2.25
N SER A 34 -4.60 -7.09 -1.93
CA SER A 34 -5.48 -8.20 -2.27
C SER A 34 -6.64 -7.66 -3.08
N VAL A 35 -6.93 -8.31 -4.20
CA VAL A 35 -8.13 -8.06 -5.01
C VAL A 35 -8.98 -9.31 -4.97
N ARG A 36 -10.31 -9.16 -4.96
CA ARG A 36 -11.23 -10.30 -4.85
C ARG A 36 -10.93 -11.39 -5.88
N ASP A 37 -10.72 -10.98 -7.12
CA ASP A 37 -10.49 -11.85 -8.27
C ASP A 37 -9.16 -11.47 -8.96
N GLY A 38 -8.03 -11.91 -8.39
CA GLY A 38 -6.69 -11.63 -8.93
C GLY A 38 -5.53 -12.03 -8.02
N GLY A 39 -5.83 -12.38 -6.77
CA GLY A 39 -4.86 -12.88 -5.80
C GLY A 39 -4.16 -11.77 -5.04
N ASP A 40 -3.17 -12.18 -4.24
CA ASP A 40 -2.49 -11.29 -3.32
C ASP A 40 -1.08 -10.96 -3.84
N LEU A 41 -0.74 -9.67 -3.81
CA LEU A 41 0.61 -9.18 -4.00
C LEU A 41 1.14 -8.67 -2.67
N GLU A 42 2.23 -9.25 -2.19
CA GLU A 42 2.95 -8.74 -1.02
C GLU A 42 4.30 -8.15 -1.43
N VAL A 43 4.54 -6.90 -1.02
CA VAL A 43 5.82 -6.23 -1.19
C VAL A 43 6.40 -5.87 0.18
N VAL A 44 7.68 -6.14 0.37
CA VAL A 44 8.42 -5.74 1.56
C VAL A 44 9.42 -4.67 1.18
N LEU A 45 9.29 -3.51 1.80
CA LEU A 45 10.07 -2.31 1.50
C LEU A 45 10.98 -2.00 2.68
N PRO A 46 12.28 -1.74 2.46
CA PRO A 46 13.12 -1.12 3.49
C PRO A 46 12.58 0.30 3.80
N ILE A 47 12.84 0.80 5.01
CA ILE A 47 12.33 2.10 5.47
C ILE A 47 12.63 3.25 4.49
N ASP A 48 13.81 3.26 3.88
CA ASP A 48 14.18 4.31 2.91
C ASP A 48 13.27 4.30 1.68
N ALA A 49 12.97 3.12 1.12
CA ALA A 49 12.03 2.99 0.01
C ALA A 49 10.58 3.34 0.42
N CYS A 50 10.20 3.08 1.67
CA CYS A 50 8.90 3.53 2.19
C CYS A 50 8.79 5.05 2.22
N ASN A 51 9.84 5.75 2.63
CA ASN A 51 9.86 7.20 2.64
C ASN A 51 9.73 7.77 1.23
N GLU A 52 10.40 7.17 0.24
CA GLU A 52 10.24 7.52 -1.17
C GLU A 52 8.81 7.32 -1.67
N LEU A 53 8.19 6.18 -1.32
CA LEU A 53 6.78 5.90 -1.65
C LEU A 53 5.83 6.93 -1.04
N ILE A 54 5.99 7.26 0.25
CA ILE A 54 5.17 8.27 0.94
C ILE A 54 5.30 9.62 0.25
N ALA A 55 6.53 10.04 -0.09
CA ALA A 55 6.76 11.30 -0.79
C ALA A 55 6.10 11.32 -2.18
N ALA A 56 6.12 10.19 -2.90
CA ALA A 56 5.45 10.07 -4.20
C ALA A 56 3.91 10.16 -4.06
N LEU A 57 3.33 9.47 -3.07
CA LEU A 57 1.89 9.54 -2.79
C LEU A 57 1.45 10.95 -2.41
N GLN A 58 2.22 11.65 -1.56
CA GLN A 58 1.93 13.02 -1.16
C GLN A 58 1.88 13.98 -2.35
N ARG A 59 2.82 13.86 -3.30
CA ARG A 59 2.78 14.65 -4.54
C ARG A 59 1.58 14.32 -5.42
N ALA A 60 1.16 13.06 -5.44
CA ALA A 60 0.01 12.64 -6.24
C ALA A 60 -1.33 13.17 -5.71
N VAL A 61 -1.48 13.28 -4.38
CA VAL A 61 -2.72 13.78 -3.74
C VAL A 61 -2.75 15.29 -3.58
N SER A 62 -1.58 15.93 -3.54
CA SER A 62 -1.43 17.39 -3.47
C SER A 62 -0.59 17.89 -4.65
N PRO A 63 -1.10 17.78 -5.90
CA PRO A 63 -0.38 18.33 -7.04
C PRO A 63 -0.21 19.84 -6.83
N GLU A 64 1.03 20.34 -6.94
CA GLU A 64 1.27 21.78 -7.02
C GLU A 64 0.42 22.35 -8.17
N PRO A 65 -0.18 23.54 -8.00
CA PRO A 65 -1.05 24.15 -9.00
C PRO A 65 -0.35 24.44 -10.33
#